data_AF-A0A7V3MIQ1-F1
#
_entry.id   AF-A0A7V3MIQ1-F1
#
_cell.length_a   1.000
_cell.length_b   1.000
_cell.length_c   1.000
_cell.angle_alpha   90.00
_cell.angle_beta   90.00
_cell.angle_gamma   90.00
#
_symmetry.space_group_name_H-M   'P 1'
#
loop_
_entity.id
_entity.type
_entity.pdbx_description
1 polymer ?
#
loop_
_entity_poly.entity_id
_entity_poly.type
_entity_poly.pdbx_seq_one_letter_code
_entity_poly.pdbx_strand_id
1 'polypeptide(L)'
;MKATVADLGQLLSQVNQVTALLQRSATVPDEVGQLIDSFESALGAATPLRLQADPYLTTTLWAAAFRAEKALRHDDAAQRRRDVRVALEQLRHALRDLTEDRPYADDAPVREVLNRTVGILAAPQKTLADLLGVSGRQLQRWLADDGSEPGSDDAARIRAVGQVVNQLRHSFTGPGVLAWFHRAHPELGRPPVELLDDPLCYPRLLAAAAGARAMTA
;
A
#
# COMPACT_ATOMS: atom_id res chain seq x y z
N MET A 1 -1.52 -8.21 -22.90
CA MET A 1 -2.62 -7.74 -22.04
C MET A 1 -1.97 -7.05 -20.85
N LYS A 2 -2.24 -5.77 -20.58
CA LYS A 2 -1.68 -5.07 -19.42
C LYS A 2 -2.49 -5.50 -18.20
N ALA A 3 -1.88 -6.09 -17.18
CA ALA A 3 -2.66 -6.37 -15.98
C ALA A 3 -3.04 -5.06 -15.29
N THR A 4 -4.26 -5.02 -14.79
CA THR A 4 -4.91 -3.90 -14.14
C THR A 4 -4.92 -4.08 -12.62
N VAL A 5 -5.28 -3.03 -11.89
CA VAL A 5 -5.51 -3.09 -10.43
C VAL A 5 -6.58 -4.13 -10.07
N ALA A 6 -7.58 -4.30 -10.95
CA ALA A 6 -8.59 -5.34 -10.81
C ALA A 6 -7.98 -6.74 -10.85
N ASP A 7 -6.89 -6.95 -11.60
CA ASP A 7 -6.23 -8.25 -11.71
C ASP A 7 -5.44 -8.61 -10.45
N LEU A 8 -4.79 -7.64 -9.79
CA LEU A 8 -4.15 -7.87 -8.49
C LEU A 8 -5.18 -8.08 -7.37
N GLY A 9 -6.30 -7.35 -7.40
CA GLY A 9 -7.42 -7.57 -6.47
C GLY A 9 -8.06 -8.94 -6.67
N GLN A 10 -8.21 -9.40 -7.92
CA GLN A 10 -8.69 -10.73 -8.25
C GLN A 10 -7.72 -11.81 -7.78
N LEU A 11 -6.42 -11.63 -8.01
CA LEU A 11 -5.39 -12.56 -7.54
C LEU A 11 -5.38 -12.65 -6.00
N LEU A 12 -5.50 -11.52 -5.30
CA LEU A 12 -5.63 -11.50 -3.83
C LEU A 12 -6.87 -12.28 -3.37
N SER A 13 -8.00 -12.11 -4.04
CA SER A 13 -9.23 -12.87 -3.74
C SER A 13 -9.03 -14.38 -3.91
N GLN A 14 -8.39 -14.81 -5.00
CA GLN A 14 -8.05 -16.22 -5.24
C GLN A 14 -7.10 -16.76 -4.17
N VAL A 15 -6.05 -16.02 -3.82
CA VAL A 15 -5.11 -16.39 -2.75
C VAL A 15 -5.83 -16.54 -1.40
N ASN A 16 -6.76 -15.64 -1.06
CA ASN A 16 -7.57 -15.75 0.16
C ASN A 16 -8.40 -17.04 0.17
N GLN A 17 -9.06 -17.37 -0.95
CA GLN A 17 -9.88 -18.57 -1.07
C GLN A 17 -9.06 -19.85 -0.89
N VAL A 18 -7.92 -19.98 -1.58
CA VAL A 18 -7.11 -21.19 -1.49
C VAL A 18 -6.37 -21.30 -0.16
N THR A 19 -6.03 -20.18 0.49
CA THR A 19 -5.47 -20.19 1.85
C THR A 19 -6.50 -20.73 2.85
N ALA A 20 -7.77 -20.34 2.72
CA ALA A 20 -8.85 -20.88 3.55
C ALA A 20 -9.08 -22.39 3.31
N LEU A 21 -8.96 -22.84 2.06
CA LEU A 21 -9.02 -24.27 1.71
C LEU A 21 -7.85 -25.05 2.35
N LEU A 22 -6.62 -24.54 2.20
CA LEU A 22 -5.41 -25.16 2.73
C LEU A 22 -5.43 -25.28 4.27
N GLN A 23 -5.99 -24.28 4.96
CA GLN A 23 -6.15 -24.30 6.42
C GLN A 23 -6.98 -25.51 6.89
N ARG A 24 -8.00 -25.90 6.13
CA ARG A 24 -8.92 -27.01 6.46
C ARG A 24 -8.43 -28.36 5.95
N SER A 25 -7.39 -28.37 5.13
CA SER A 25 -6.87 -29.58 4.46
C SER A 25 -5.71 -30.18 5.23
N ALA A 26 -5.57 -31.51 5.21
CA ALA A 26 -4.46 -32.22 5.85
C ALA A 26 -3.17 -32.19 4.99
N THR A 27 -3.33 -32.09 3.67
CA THR A 27 -2.27 -31.97 2.66
C THR A 27 -2.50 -30.72 1.81
N VAL A 28 -1.63 -30.47 0.82
CA VAL A 28 -1.82 -29.40 -0.18
C VAL A 28 -2.82 -29.91 -1.23
N PRO A 29 -4.00 -29.28 -1.38
CA PRO A 29 -4.95 -29.60 -2.44
C PRO A 29 -4.43 -29.22 -3.83
N ASP A 30 -4.90 -29.91 -4.87
CA ASP A 30 -4.48 -29.66 -6.26
C ASP A 30 -4.81 -28.23 -6.72
N GLU A 31 -5.92 -27.67 -6.25
CA GLU A 31 -6.34 -26.29 -6.53
C GLU A 31 -5.32 -25.26 -6.00
N VAL A 32 -4.65 -25.57 -4.88
CA VAL A 32 -3.55 -24.74 -4.36
C VAL A 32 -2.35 -24.81 -5.30
N GLY A 33 -2.02 -26.02 -5.80
CA GLY A 33 -0.94 -26.21 -6.77
C GLY A 33 -1.18 -25.45 -8.07
N GLN A 34 -2.39 -25.58 -8.64
CA GLN A 34 -2.79 -24.89 -9.87
C GLN A 34 -2.72 -23.37 -9.73
N LEU A 35 -3.12 -22.81 -8.58
CA LEU A 35 -2.98 -21.37 -8.35
C LEU A 35 -1.50 -20.96 -8.32
N ILE A 36 -0.66 -21.70 -7.60
CA ILE A 36 0.76 -21.40 -7.49
C ILE A 36 1.44 -21.42 -8.87
N ASP A 37 1.12 -22.42 -9.71
CA ASP A 37 1.65 -22.52 -11.08
C ASP A 37 1.21 -21.33 -11.97
N SER A 38 0.11 -20.66 -11.63
CA SER A 38 -0.37 -19.48 -12.35
C SER A 38 0.35 -18.18 -11.98
N PHE A 39 1.11 -18.16 -10.87
CA PHE A 39 1.70 -16.92 -10.35
C PHE A 39 2.68 -16.27 -11.32
N GLU A 40 3.56 -17.03 -11.97
CA GLU A 40 4.52 -16.46 -12.94
C GLU A 40 3.78 -15.67 -14.03
N SER A 41 2.72 -16.25 -14.59
CA SER A 41 1.92 -15.62 -15.64
C SER A 41 1.14 -14.40 -15.12
N ALA A 42 0.44 -14.55 -13.99
CA ALA A 42 -0.38 -13.50 -13.40
C ALA A 42 0.47 -12.29 -12.97
N LEU A 43 1.60 -12.56 -12.30
CA LEU A 43 2.54 -11.54 -11.85
C LEU A 43 3.32 -10.95 -13.03
N GLY A 44 3.69 -11.75 -14.02
CA GLY A 44 4.32 -11.30 -15.26
C GLY A 44 3.45 -10.31 -16.04
N ALA A 45 2.15 -10.57 -16.15
CA ALA A 45 1.20 -9.66 -16.79
C ALA A 45 1.07 -8.30 -16.05
N ALA A 46 1.30 -8.29 -14.72
CA ALA A 46 1.26 -7.11 -13.87
C ALA A 46 2.55 -6.27 -13.85
N THR A 47 3.56 -6.65 -14.63
CA THR A 47 4.83 -5.92 -14.73
C THR A 47 4.70 -4.40 -15.01
N PRO A 48 3.75 -3.90 -15.82
CA PRO A 48 3.59 -2.46 -16.01
C PRO A 48 3.23 -1.68 -14.73
N LEU A 49 2.48 -2.29 -13.79
CA LEU A 49 2.16 -1.69 -12.48
C LEU A 49 3.37 -1.68 -11.55
N ARG A 50 4.36 -2.56 -11.75
CA ARG A 50 5.58 -2.63 -10.92
C ARG A 50 6.47 -1.41 -11.02
N LEU A 51 6.50 -0.77 -12.20
CA LEU A 51 7.32 0.41 -12.42
C LEU A 51 6.85 1.62 -11.59
N GLN A 52 5.63 1.54 -11.02
CA GLN A 52 5.01 2.56 -10.18
C GLN A 52 4.77 2.09 -8.73
N ALA A 53 5.14 0.86 -8.40
CA ALA A 53 4.90 0.25 -7.08
C ALA A 53 6.17 0.26 -6.22
N ASP A 54 5.99 0.09 -4.91
CA ASP A 54 7.11 -0.04 -3.97
C ASP A 54 8.04 -1.22 -4.38
N PRO A 55 9.34 -0.96 -4.65
CA PRO A 55 10.32 -1.99 -5.00
C PRO A 55 10.46 -3.11 -3.96
N TYR A 56 10.27 -2.80 -2.68
CA TYR A 56 10.34 -3.76 -1.59
C TYR A 56 9.13 -4.70 -1.61
N LEU A 57 7.92 -4.16 -1.78
CA LEU A 57 6.70 -4.97 -1.88
C LEU A 57 6.73 -5.85 -3.13
N THR A 58 7.24 -5.33 -4.24
CA THR A 58 7.39 -6.09 -5.49
C THR A 58 8.38 -7.25 -5.34
N THR A 59 9.50 -7.03 -4.66
CA THR A 59 10.51 -8.05 -4.37
C THR A 59 9.95 -9.11 -3.41
N THR A 60 9.24 -8.68 -2.37
CA THR A 60 8.60 -9.57 -1.39
C THR A 60 7.56 -10.45 -2.06
N LEU A 61 6.75 -9.89 -2.96
CA LEU A 61 5.74 -10.61 -3.72
C LEU A 61 6.35 -11.75 -4.56
N TRP A 62 7.39 -11.45 -5.33
CA TRP A 62 8.08 -12.46 -6.14
C TRP A 62 8.80 -13.51 -5.30
N ALA A 63 9.47 -13.09 -4.23
CA ALA A 63 10.13 -14.02 -3.32
C ALA A 63 9.12 -14.99 -2.69
N ALA A 64 7.93 -14.52 -2.32
CA ALA A 64 6.86 -15.36 -1.80
C ALA A 64 6.30 -16.31 -2.86
N ALA A 65 6.07 -15.85 -4.10
CA ALA A 65 5.63 -16.71 -5.20
C ALA A 65 6.64 -17.83 -5.49
N PHE A 66 7.93 -17.49 -5.60
CA PHE A 66 9.00 -18.46 -5.80
C PHE A 66 9.12 -19.45 -4.64
N ARG A 67 8.95 -18.99 -3.39
CA ARG A 67 8.92 -19.87 -2.21
C ARG A 67 7.74 -20.84 -2.28
N ALA A 68 6.57 -20.40 -2.74
CA ALA A 68 5.39 -21.26 -2.86
C ALA A 68 5.64 -22.38 -3.88
N GLU A 69 6.18 -22.05 -5.06
CA GLU A 69 6.55 -23.04 -6.07
C GLU A 69 7.63 -24.02 -5.57
N LYS A 70 8.63 -23.52 -4.84
CA LYS A 70 9.65 -24.38 -4.25
C LYS A 70 9.05 -25.31 -3.21
N ALA A 71 8.14 -24.81 -2.37
CA ALA A 71 7.51 -25.58 -1.32
C ALA A 71 6.68 -26.75 -1.87
N LEU A 72 6.05 -26.61 -3.05
CA LEU A 72 5.33 -27.70 -3.72
C LEU A 72 6.20 -28.94 -4.02
N ARG A 73 7.52 -28.76 -4.14
CA ARG A 73 8.47 -29.82 -4.49
C ARG A 73 8.96 -30.64 -3.30
N HIS A 74 8.50 -30.36 -2.07
CA HIS A 74 8.88 -31.14 -0.89
C HIS A 74 8.28 -32.54 -0.93
N ASP A 75 9.10 -33.58 -0.75
CA ASP A 75 8.63 -34.97 -0.69
C ASP A 75 7.72 -35.22 0.52
N ASP A 76 8.05 -34.64 1.67
CA ASP A 76 7.24 -34.74 2.89
C ASP A 76 5.97 -33.88 2.80
N ALA A 77 4.81 -34.52 2.88
CA ALA A 77 3.51 -33.86 2.72
C ALA A 77 3.22 -32.83 3.83
N ALA A 78 3.68 -33.08 5.06
CA ALA A 78 3.46 -32.17 6.17
C ALA A 78 4.32 -30.90 6.04
N GLN A 79 5.59 -31.05 5.64
CA GLN A 79 6.50 -29.95 5.33
C GLN A 79 6.02 -29.15 4.13
N ARG A 80 5.65 -29.82 3.03
CA ARG A 80 5.03 -29.21 1.85
C ARG A 80 3.88 -28.30 2.25
N ARG A 81 2.93 -28.82 3.03
CA ARG A 81 1.77 -28.04 3.51
C ARG A 81 2.17 -26.84 4.36
N ARG A 82 3.08 -27.02 5.32
CA ARG A 82 3.52 -25.93 6.20
C ARG A 82 4.17 -24.80 5.40
N ASP A 83 5.07 -25.14 4.50
CA ASP A 83 5.88 -24.16 3.77
C ASP A 83 5.05 -23.45 2.69
N VAL A 84 4.15 -24.17 2.01
CA VAL A 84 3.14 -23.56 1.11
C VAL A 84 2.26 -22.58 1.87
N ARG A 85 1.78 -22.93 3.08
CA ARG A 85 0.95 -22.03 3.89
C ARG A 85 1.69 -20.74 4.24
N VAL A 86 2.96 -20.84 4.64
CA VAL A 86 3.78 -19.67 4.97
C VAL A 86 4.00 -18.79 3.74
N ALA A 87 4.33 -19.40 2.60
CA ALA A 87 4.57 -18.66 1.36
C ALA A 87 3.31 -17.95 0.84
N LEU A 88 2.15 -18.62 0.86
CA LEU A 88 0.88 -18.02 0.48
C LEU A 88 0.47 -16.88 1.40
N GLU A 89 0.74 -16.98 2.70
CA GLU A 89 0.45 -15.89 3.64
C GLU A 89 1.33 -14.66 3.38
N GLN A 90 2.62 -14.88 3.09
CA GLN A 90 3.53 -13.79 2.68
C GLN A 90 3.07 -13.14 1.37
N LEU A 91 2.64 -13.95 0.39
CA LEU A 91 2.11 -13.45 -0.88
C LEU A 91 0.83 -12.65 -0.67
N ARG A 92 -0.10 -13.17 0.15
CA ARG A 92 -1.36 -12.51 0.51
C ARG A 92 -1.12 -11.14 1.14
N HIS A 93 -0.16 -11.03 2.05
CA HIS A 93 0.23 -9.76 2.66
C HIS A 93 0.78 -8.79 1.61
N ALA A 94 1.74 -9.22 0.78
CA ALA A 94 2.31 -8.36 -0.26
C ALA A 94 1.26 -7.90 -1.30
N LEU A 95 0.36 -8.78 -1.72
CA LEU A 95 -0.74 -8.43 -2.63
C LEU A 95 -1.70 -7.42 -1.99
N ARG A 96 -2.09 -7.65 -0.73
CA ARG A 96 -2.95 -6.73 0.01
C ARG A 96 -2.32 -5.34 0.06
N ASP A 97 -1.06 -5.28 0.46
CA ASP A 97 -0.34 -4.02 0.61
C ASP A 97 -0.22 -3.27 -0.74
N LEU A 98 0.07 -3.99 -1.83
CA LEU A 98 0.08 -3.41 -3.19
C LEU A 98 -1.29 -2.89 -3.63
N THR A 99 -2.37 -3.63 -3.34
CA THR A 99 -3.73 -3.17 -3.67
C THR A 99 -4.16 -1.98 -2.82
N GLU A 100 -3.69 -1.90 -1.58
CA GLU A 100 -4.00 -0.83 -0.64
C GLU A 100 -3.22 0.46 -0.93
N ASP A 101 -1.98 0.36 -1.42
CA ASP A 101 -1.14 1.51 -1.79
C ASP A 101 -1.55 2.13 -3.13
N ARG A 102 -2.22 1.36 -3.99
CA ARG A 102 -2.53 1.77 -5.37
C ARG A 102 -3.36 3.05 -5.50
N PRO A 103 -4.38 3.32 -4.67
CA PRO A 103 -5.10 4.59 -4.69
C PRO A 103 -4.23 5.82 -4.39
N TYR A 104 -2.97 5.63 -3.98
CA TYR A 104 -2.00 6.69 -3.67
C TYR A 104 -0.79 6.68 -4.61
N ALA A 105 -0.84 5.93 -5.71
CA ALA A 105 0.22 5.92 -6.71
C ALA A 105 0.32 7.25 -7.48
N ASP A 106 1.46 7.47 -8.15
CA ASP A 106 1.76 8.76 -8.81
C ASP A 106 0.74 9.16 -9.88
N ASP A 107 0.15 8.19 -10.57
CA ASP A 107 -0.87 8.39 -11.61
C ASP A 107 -2.31 8.30 -11.08
N ALA A 108 -2.51 8.15 -9.76
CA ALA A 108 -3.84 8.22 -9.16
C ALA A 108 -4.45 9.64 -9.33
N PRO A 109 -5.78 9.74 -9.57
CA PRO A 109 -6.47 11.03 -9.60
C PRO A 109 -6.28 11.78 -8.27
N VAL A 110 -5.72 12.98 -8.32
CA VAL A 110 -5.32 13.72 -7.10
C VAL A 110 -6.52 14.02 -6.17
N ARG A 111 -7.71 14.23 -6.74
CA ARG A 111 -8.94 14.43 -5.97
C ARG A 111 -9.32 13.18 -5.18
N GLU A 112 -9.13 11.99 -5.76
CA GLU A 112 -9.39 10.74 -5.07
C GLU A 112 -8.42 10.53 -3.90
N VAL A 113 -7.12 10.82 -4.13
CA VAL A 113 -6.09 10.81 -3.08
C VAL A 113 -6.48 11.76 -1.94
N LEU A 114 -6.88 12.99 -2.26
CA LEU A 114 -7.32 13.98 -1.29
C LEU A 114 -8.52 13.48 -0.48
N ASN A 115 -9.58 13.03 -1.14
CA ASN A 115 -10.80 12.55 -0.49
C ASN A 115 -10.53 11.38 0.46
N ARG A 116 -9.72 10.41 0.04
CA ARG A 116 -9.33 9.27 0.89
C ARG A 116 -8.50 9.72 2.09
N THR A 117 -7.55 10.62 1.87
CA THR A 117 -6.71 11.20 2.93
C THR A 117 -7.54 11.92 3.98
N VAL A 118 -8.47 12.76 3.55
CA VAL A 118 -9.43 13.45 4.44
C VAL A 118 -10.28 12.44 5.22
N GLY A 119 -10.76 11.38 4.57
CA GLY A 119 -11.54 10.32 5.20
C GLY A 119 -10.76 9.56 6.29
N ILE A 120 -9.49 9.24 6.06
CA ILE A 120 -8.63 8.55 7.04
C ILE A 120 -8.33 9.44 8.25
N LEU A 121 -7.98 10.71 8.00
CA LEU A 121 -7.62 11.64 9.05
C LEU A 121 -8.83 12.04 9.90
N ALA A 122 -10.02 12.11 9.27
CA ALA A 122 -11.29 12.49 9.90
C ALA A 122 -11.17 13.75 10.79
N ALA A 123 -10.38 14.72 10.33
CA ALA A 123 -9.97 15.89 11.10
C ALA A 123 -10.77 17.15 10.71
N PRO A 124 -10.83 18.18 11.57
CA PRO A 124 -11.44 19.45 11.21
C PRO A 124 -10.80 20.05 9.95
N GLN A 125 -11.63 20.68 9.11
CA GLN A 125 -11.19 21.25 7.83
C GLN A 125 -10.02 22.23 7.97
N LYS A 126 -9.98 23.02 9.06
CA LYS A 126 -8.86 23.92 9.35
C LYS A 126 -7.55 23.15 9.49
N THR A 127 -7.55 22.08 10.27
CA THR A 127 -6.35 21.24 10.50
C THR A 127 -5.86 20.59 9.21
N LEU A 128 -6.78 20.12 8.36
CA LEU A 128 -6.43 19.56 7.05
C LEU A 128 -5.86 20.62 6.10
N ALA A 129 -6.42 21.82 6.12
CA ALA A 129 -5.93 22.94 5.32
C ALA A 129 -4.53 23.37 5.77
N ASP A 130 -4.31 23.46 7.07
CA ASP A 130 -3.00 23.77 7.67
C ASP A 130 -1.96 22.70 7.30
N LEU A 131 -2.30 21.40 7.37
CA LEU A 131 -1.42 20.29 6.96
C LEU A 131 -1.03 20.38 5.48
N LEU A 132 -1.99 20.73 4.61
CA LEU A 132 -1.77 20.87 3.18
C LEU A 132 -1.16 22.22 2.80
N GLY A 133 -0.97 23.15 3.74
CA GLY A 133 -0.42 24.48 3.45
C GLY A 133 -1.34 25.37 2.62
N VAL A 134 -2.66 25.14 2.65
CA VAL A 134 -3.64 25.86 1.84
C VAL A 134 -4.69 26.55 2.70
N SER A 135 -5.44 27.49 2.12
CA SER A 135 -6.59 28.08 2.82
C SER A 135 -7.74 27.08 2.95
N GLY A 136 -8.53 27.20 4.03
CA GLY A 136 -9.73 26.36 4.21
C GLY A 136 -10.73 26.45 3.06
N ARG A 137 -10.87 27.63 2.43
CA ARG A 137 -11.73 27.86 1.26
C ARG A 137 -11.21 27.13 0.01
N GLN A 138 -9.89 27.11 -0.18
CA GLN A 138 -9.26 26.36 -1.27
C GLN A 138 -9.47 24.86 -1.09
N LEU A 139 -9.24 24.34 0.12
CA LEU A 139 -9.54 22.95 0.44
C LEU A 139 -11.03 22.61 0.20
N GLN A 140 -11.96 23.47 0.63
CA GLN A 140 -13.39 23.27 0.40
C GLN A 140 -13.71 23.14 -1.09
N ARG A 141 -13.12 24.03 -1.90
CA ARG A 141 -13.31 24.04 -3.36
C ARG A 141 -12.78 22.79 -4.03
N TRP A 142 -11.73 22.16 -3.50
CA TRP A 142 -11.19 20.91 -4.06
C TRP A 142 -12.00 19.69 -3.67
N LEU A 143 -12.63 19.71 -2.49
CA LEU A 143 -13.47 18.62 -1.97
C LEU A 143 -14.90 18.64 -2.54
N ALA A 144 -15.34 19.73 -3.15
CA ALA A 144 -16.65 19.81 -3.81
C ALA A 144 -16.70 18.91 -5.06
N ASP A 145 -17.86 18.32 -5.34
CA ASP A 145 -18.05 17.40 -6.47
C ASP A 145 -17.77 18.08 -7.83
N ASP A 146 -18.19 19.33 -7.98
CA ASP A 146 -17.95 20.22 -9.14
C ASP A 146 -16.75 21.17 -8.91
N GLY A 147 -15.91 20.85 -7.94
CA GLY A 147 -14.75 21.61 -7.53
C GLY A 147 -13.68 21.78 -8.60
N SER A 148 -12.79 22.76 -8.43
CA SER A 148 -11.58 22.89 -9.25
C SER A 148 -10.55 21.83 -8.87
N GLU A 149 -9.72 21.38 -9.81
CA GLU A 149 -8.59 20.51 -9.48
C GLU A 149 -7.45 21.29 -8.80
N PRO A 150 -6.69 20.64 -7.89
CA PRO A 150 -5.44 21.18 -7.37
C PRO A 150 -4.43 21.45 -8.49
N GLY A 151 -3.60 22.48 -8.34
CA GLY A 151 -2.47 22.74 -9.25
C GLY A 151 -1.39 21.65 -9.16
N SER A 152 -0.37 21.69 -10.03
CA SER A 152 0.70 20.68 -10.05
C SER A 152 1.42 20.53 -8.71
N ASP A 153 1.76 21.66 -8.08
CA ASP A 153 2.56 21.68 -6.86
C ASP A 153 1.72 21.20 -5.66
N ASP A 154 0.48 21.66 -5.60
CA ASP A 154 -0.52 21.18 -4.64
C ASP A 154 -0.77 19.68 -4.81
N ALA A 155 -0.86 19.19 -6.05
CA ALA A 155 -1.09 17.80 -6.36
C ALA A 155 0.09 16.92 -5.90
N ALA A 156 1.33 17.40 -6.04
CA ALA A 156 2.51 16.71 -5.53
C ALA A 156 2.47 16.60 -4.00
N ARG A 157 2.14 17.69 -3.30
CA ARG A 157 1.97 17.68 -1.84
C ARG A 157 0.85 16.75 -1.39
N ILE A 158 -0.32 16.83 -2.02
CA ILE A 158 -1.48 15.98 -1.69
C ILE A 158 -1.10 14.50 -1.84
N ARG A 159 -0.37 14.13 -2.89
CA ARG A 159 0.12 12.76 -3.06
C ARG A 159 1.09 12.34 -1.96
N ALA A 160 2.10 13.17 -1.66
CA ALA A 160 3.07 12.86 -0.61
C ALA A 160 2.39 12.71 0.76
N VAL A 161 1.49 13.63 1.13
CA VAL A 161 0.71 13.55 2.37
C VAL A 161 -0.17 12.30 2.37
N GLY A 162 -0.88 12.04 1.27
CA GLY A 162 -1.73 10.87 1.14
C GLY A 162 -0.96 9.55 1.29
N GLN A 163 0.22 9.44 0.67
CA GLN A 163 1.09 8.28 0.79
C GLN A 163 1.61 8.10 2.23
N VAL A 164 2.03 9.17 2.92
CA VAL A 164 2.43 9.11 4.33
C VAL A 164 1.25 8.67 5.22
N VAL A 165 0.07 9.28 5.03
CA VAL A 165 -1.15 8.91 5.77
C VAL A 165 -1.52 7.46 5.50
N ASN A 166 -1.38 7.01 4.25
CA ASN A 166 -1.59 5.64 3.84
C ASN A 166 -0.66 4.70 4.61
N GLN A 167 0.65 4.98 4.71
CA GLN A 167 1.55 4.14 5.50
C GLN A 167 1.21 4.13 7.00
N LEU A 168 0.92 5.29 7.57
CA LEU A 168 0.74 5.43 9.02
C LEU A 168 -0.61 4.90 9.55
N ARG A 169 -1.67 4.82 8.71
CA ARG A 169 -3.00 4.37 9.16
C ARG A 169 -3.01 2.94 9.73
N HIS A 170 -2.00 2.13 9.39
CA HIS A 170 -1.89 0.76 9.86
C HIS A 170 -1.42 0.66 11.31
N SER A 171 -0.76 1.71 11.81
CA SER A 171 -0.15 1.75 13.15
C SER A 171 -0.74 2.86 14.02
N PHE A 172 -1.38 3.87 13.42
CA PHE A 172 -1.92 5.04 14.09
C PHE A 172 -3.37 5.33 13.71
N THR A 173 -4.11 5.91 14.65
CA THR A 173 -5.41 6.54 14.39
C THR A 173 -5.23 7.87 13.65
N GLY A 174 -6.29 8.42 13.04
CA GLY A 174 -6.24 9.73 12.37
C GLY A 174 -5.57 10.84 13.20
N PRO A 175 -5.96 11.07 14.47
CA PRO A 175 -5.27 12.00 15.36
C PRO A 175 -3.80 11.65 15.62
N GLY A 176 -3.45 10.37 15.69
CA GLY A 176 -2.07 9.90 15.81
C GLY A 176 -1.23 10.24 14.58
N VAL A 177 -1.79 10.09 13.38
CA VAL A 177 -1.15 10.49 12.12
C VAL A 177 -0.92 12.00 12.08
N LEU A 178 -1.90 12.82 12.48
CA LEU A 178 -1.73 14.28 12.58
C LEU A 178 -0.63 14.64 13.59
N ALA A 179 -0.60 13.99 14.76
CA ALA A 179 0.44 14.21 15.74
C ALA A 179 1.83 13.83 15.21
N TRP A 180 1.94 12.80 14.38
CA TRP A 180 3.19 12.43 13.71
C TRP A 180 3.71 13.57 12.83
N PHE A 181 2.84 14.23 12.05
CA PHE A 181 3.24 15.36 11.20
C PHE A 181 3.74 16.59 11.96
N HIS A 182 3.20 16.84 13.16
CA HIS A 182 3.50 18.06 13.92
C HIS A 182 4.57 17.87 15.00
N ARG A 183 4.94 16.64 15.35
CA ARG A 183 6.00 16.36 16.33
C ARG A 183 7.34 16.28 15.64
N ALA A 184 8.38 16.78 16.29
CA ALA A 184 9.76 16.60 15.83
C ALA A 184 10.06 15.09 15.70
N HIS A 185 10.39 14.66 14.49
CA HIS A 185 10.68 13.25 14.22
C HIS A 185 12.17 12.97 14.44
N PRO A 186 12.57 11.95 15.22
CA PRO A 186 13.98 11.68 15.55
C PRO A 186 14.90 11.59 14.34
N GLU A 187 14.48 10.94 13.26
CA GLU A 187 15.27 10.77 12.05
C GLU A 187 15.27 12.00 11.12
N LEU A 188 14.25 12.87 11.23
CA LEU A 188 14.11 14.05 10.39
C LEU A 188 14.68 15.30 11.08
N GLY A 189 14.81 15.26 12.40
CA GLY A 189 15.31 16.34 13.25
C GLY A 189 14.36 17.52 13.42
N ARG A 190 13.18 17.48 12.77
CA ARG A 190 12.15 18.53 12.80
C ARG A 190 10.77 17.93 12.52
N PRO A 191 9.67 18.69 12.71
CA PRO A 191 8.33 18.26 12.35
C PRO A 191 8.20 17.92 10.85
N PRO A 192 7.65 16.75 10.47
CA PRO A 192 7.42 16.38 9.07
C PRO A 192 6.64 17.43 8.26
N VAL A 193 5.70 18.15 8.88
CA VAL A 193 4.93 19.21 8.20
C VAL A 193 5.81 20.33 7.63
N GLU A 194 6.94 20.64 8.27
CA GLU A 194 7.88 21.67 7.81
C GLU A 194 8.69 21.25 6.58
N LEU A 195 8.69 19.95 6.26
CA LEU A 195 9.38 19.40 5.09
C LEU A 195 8.46 19.31 3.87
N LEU A 196 7.15 19.55 4.03
CA LEU A 196 6.18 19.45 2.93
C LEU A 196 6.28 20.61 1.93
N ASP A 197 6.96 21.70 2.29
CA ASP A 197 7.21 22.85 1.40
C ASP A 197 8.28 22.57 0.34
N ASP A 198 9.08 21.51 0.50
CA ASP A 198 10.14 21.13 -0.43
C ASP A 198 9.88 19.71 -0.99
N PRO A 199 9.48 19.59 -2.27
CA PRO A 199 9.27 18.29 -2.92
C PRO A 199 10.49 17.36 -2.89
N LEU A 200 11.71 17.89 -2.77
CA LEU A 200 12.92 17.08 -2.66
C LEU A 200 12.99 16.32 -1.33
N CYS A 201 12.23 16.74 -0.31
CA CYS A 201 12.14 16.08 0.98
C CYS A 201 11.13 14.91 1.01
N TYR A 202 10.24 14.77 0.01
CA TYR A 202 9.18 13.76 0.02
C TYR A 202 9.68 12.31 0.13
N PRO A 203 10.73 11.87 -0.61
CA PRO A 203 11.23 10.50 -0.47
C PRO A 203 11.69 10.19 0.97
N ARG A 204 12.29 11.17 1.66
CA ARG A 204 12.74 11.03 3.04
C ARG A 204 11.56 10.94 4.02
N LEU A 205 10.50 11.71 3.78
CA LEU A 205 9.25 11.63 4.56
C LEU A 205 8.59 10.25 4.43
N LEU A 206 8.52 9.73 3.21
CA LEU A 206 7.95 8.41 2.93
C LEU A 206 8.76 7.28 3.56
N ALA A 207 10.09 7.35 3.50
CA ALA A 207 10.96 6.39 4.15
C ALA A 207 10.75 6.36 5.69
N ALA A 208 10.64 7.52 6.33
CA ALA A 208 10.37 7.61 7.77
C ALA A 208 8.98 7.02 8.14
N ALA A 209 7.96 7.30 7.33
CA ALA A 209 6.62 6.73 7.52
C ALA A 209 6.59 5.20 7.33
N ALA A 210 7.32 4.68 6.34
CA ALA A 210 7.47 3.24 6.11
C ALA A 210 8.23 2.55 7.26
N GLY A 211 9.24 3.20 7.84
CA GLY A 211 9.96 2.71 9.02
C GLY A 211 9.04 2.49 10.23
N ALA A 212 8.11 3.42 10.48
CA ALA A 212 7.13 3.29 11.55
C ALA A 212 6.22 2.06 11.38
N ARG A 213 5.85 1.72 10.14
CA ARG A 213 5.09 0.50 9.81
C ARG A 213 5.90 -0.76 10.13
N ALA A 214 7.16 -0.81 9.69
CA ALA A 214 8.04 -1.97 9.87
C ALA A 214 8.34 -2.31 11.34
N MET A 215 8.27 -1.32 12.25
CA MET A 215 8.43 -1.56 13.69
C MET A 215 7.19 -2.17 14.37
N THR A 216 6.03 -2.15 13.71
CA THR A 216 4.76 -2.62 14.29
C THR A 216 4.21 -3.90 13.67
N ALA A 217 4.83 -4.39 12.60
CA ALA A 217 4.49 -5.64 11.90
C ALA A 217 5.37 -6.80 12.37
#